data_AF-A5UNW9-F1
#
_entry.id   AF-A5UNW9-F1
#
_cell.length_a   1.000
_cell.length_b   1.000
_cell.length_c   1.000
_cell.angle_alpha   90.00
_cell.angle_beta   90.00
_cell.angle_gamma   90.00
#
_symmetry.space_group_name_H-M   'P 1'
#
loop_
_entity.id
_entity.type
_entity.pdbx_description
1 polymer ?
#
loop_
_entity_poly.entity_id
_entity_poly.type
_entity_poly.pdbx_seq_one_letter_code
_entity_poly.pdbx_strand_id
1 'polypeptide(L)'
;MERSTIKLEVNLINKIKEIQEINGYKSVNETVKHLLPDGTSTPEEYIQEQPAFTLINKKTVLNVSWNELKQSEVGTQWSNGEKATLIYKDNLGALIRFEDEYGEIYLNYFHFL
;
A
#
# COMPACT_ATOMS: atom_id res chain seq x y z
N MET A 1 -7.70 37.29 -4.58
CA MET A 1 -7.83 36.09 -3.71
C MET A 1 -8.18 34.93 -4.61
N GLU A 2 -7.22 34.04 -4.85
CA GLU A 2 -7.50 32.77 -5.52
C GLU A 2 -8.31 31.87 -4.58
N ARG A 3 -9.30 31.17 -5.11
CA ARG A 3 -10.16 30.25 -4.34
C ARG A 3 -9.85 28.83 -4.78
N SER A 4 -9.24 28.04 -3.89
CA SER A 4 -9.04 26.61 -4.12
C SER A 4 -10.26 25.83 -3.64
N THR A 5 -10.71 24.86 -4.44
CA THR A 5 -11.81 23.95 -4.09
C THR A 5 -11.32 22.51 -4.19
N ILE A 6 -11.59 21.70 -3.17
CA ILE A 6 -11.21 20.29 -3.12
C ILE A 6 -12.50 19.46 -2.96
N LYS A 7 -12.65 18.41 -3.76
CA LYS A 7 -13.73 17.42 -3.58
C LYS A 7 -13.24 16.35 -2.61
N LEU A 8 -13.99 16.11 -1.54
CA LEU A 8 -13.70 15.08 -0.54
C LEU A 8 -14.83 14.06 -0.53
N GLU A 9 -14.47 12.80 -0.28
CA GLU A 9 -15.46 11.74 -0.06
C GLU A 9 -16.26 11.98 1.22
N VAL A 10 -17.51 11.52 1.23
CA VAL A 10 -18.45 11.71 2.36
C VAL A 10 -17.89 11.14 3.68
N ASN A 11 -17.26 9.96 3.62
CA ASN A 11 -16.67 9.33 4.80
C ASN A 11 -15.55 10.18 5.40
N LEU A 12 -14.74 10.83 4.57
CA LEU A 12 -13.65 11.69 5.01
C LEU A 12 -14.20 12.99 5.63
N ILE A 13 -15.23 13.58 5.03
CA ILE A 13 -15.90 14.77 5.57
C ILE A 13 -16.48 14.51 6.96
N ASN A 14 -17.08 13.34 7.19
CA ASN A 14 -17.64 12.99 8.48
C ASN A 14 -16.57 12.93 9.58
N LYS A 15 -15.42 12.30 9.30
CA LYS A 15 -14.28 12.28 10.22
C LYS A 15 -13.74 13.68 10.51
N ILE A 16 -13.66 14.55 9.50
CA ILE A 16 -13.21 15.94 9.70
C ILE A 16 -14.19 16.70 10.61
N LYS A 17 -15.49 16.45 10.51
CA LYS A 17 -16.50 17.05 11.40
C LYS A 17 -16.38 16.54 12.84
N GLU A 18 -16.10 15.26 13.04
CA GLU A 18 -15.84 14.71 14.38
C GLU A 18 -14.64 15.43 15.03
N ILE A 19 -13.55 15.60 14.28
CA ILE A 19 -12.36 16.33 14.73
C ILE A 19 -12.68 17.81 15.00
N GLN A 20 -13.53 18.42 14.17
CA GLN A 20 -13.99 19.80 14.36
C GLN A 20 -14.71 19.95 15.71
N GLU A 21 -15.62 19.04 16.04
CA GLU A 21 -16.37 19.05 17.29
C GLU A 21 -15.48 18.82 18.50
N ILE A 22 -14.56 17.85 18.43
CA ILE A 22 -13.62 17.51 19.51
C ILE A 22 -12.74 18.72 19.86
N ASN A 23 -12.26 19.43 18.84
CA ASN A 23 -11.30 20.53 19.03
C ASN A 23 -11.95 21.92 19.07
N GLY A 24 -13.27 22.02 18.90
CA GLY A 24 -14.02 23.27 18.95
C GLY A 24 -13.69 24.25 17.81
N TYR A 25 -13.30 23.76 16.63
CA TYR A 25 -12.98 24.61 15.48
C TYR A 25 -14.24 25.20 14.84
N LYS A 26 -14.16 26.43 14.33
CA LYS A 26 -15.31 27.20 13.84
C LYS A 26 -15.80 26.74 12.47
N SER A 27 -14.96 26.05 11.69
CA SER A 27 -15.34 25.53 10.38
C SER A 27 -14.54 24.30 9.96
N VAL A 28 -15.08 23.57 8.98
CA VAL A 28 -14.38 22.49 8.29
C VAL A 28 -13.08 23.01 7.65
N ASN A 29 -13.08 24.21 7.07
CA ASN A 29 -11.87 24.79 6.46
C ASN A 29 -10.79 25.11 7.48
N GLU A 30 -11.16 25.60 8.66
CA GLU A 30 -10.23 25.83 9.78
C GLU A 30 -9.69 24.50 10.31
N THR A 31 -10.55 23.49 10.41
CA THR A 31 -10.14 22.13 10.80
C THR A 31 -9.15 21.55 9.79
N VAL A 32 -9.44 21.67 8.49
CA VAL A 32 -8.53 21.24 7.43
C VAL A 32 -7.21 22.02 7.48
N LYS A 33 -7.23 23.31 7.79
CA LYS A 33 -6.01 24.10 7.96
C LYS A 33 -5.17 23.64 9.17
N HIS A 34 -5.80 23.20 10.25
CA HIS A 34 -5.09 22.66 11.41
C HIS A 34 -4.60 21.21 11.19
N LEU A 35 -5.31 20.44 10.36
CA LEU A 35 -4.92 19.08 9.99
C LEU A 35 -3.81 19.04 8.95
N LEU A 36 -3.85 19.97 7.99
CA LEU A 36 -2.80 20.12 7.00
C LEU A 36 -1.65 20.88 7.66
N PRO A 37 -0.42 20.33 7.69
CA PRO A 37 0.72 21.07 8.21
C PRO A 37 0.87 22.42 7.50
N ASP A 38 1.09 23.50 8.27
CA ASP A 38 1.30 24.85 7.76
C ASP A 38 2.54 24.86 6.85
N GLY A 39 2.35 24.79 5.53
CA GLY A 39 3.35 25.11 4.52
C GLY A 39 4.65 24.28 4.59
N THR A 40 4.85 23.42 3.59
CA THR A 40 6.07 22.63 3.39
C THR A 40 6.39 21.68 4.53
N SER A 41 5.49 20.73 4.82
CA SER A 41 6.02 19.38 4.90
C SER A 41 6.64 19.13 3.52
N THR A 42 7.97 19.03 3.44
CA THR A 42 8.62 18.19 2.41
C THR A 42 7.65 17.07 2.13
N PRO A 43 7.24 16.81 0.86
CA PRO A 43 6.31 15.72 0.58
C PRO A 43 6.83 14.58 1.43
N GLU A 44 6.01 14.09 2.38
CA GLU A 44 6.37 12.89 3.12
C GLU A 44 6.89 11.99 2.03
N GLU A 45 8.19 11.68 2.06
CA GLU A 45 8.73 10.80 1.04
C GLU A 45 7.78 9.62 1.16
N TYR A 46 6.98 9.43 0.11
CA TYR A 46 6.18 8.25 0.00
C TYR A 46 7.26 7.19 -0.23
N ILE A 47 7.85 6.75 0.88
CA ILE A 47 8.81 5.67 0.93
C ILE A 47 7.91 4.49 0.67
N GLN A 48 7.69 4.25 -0.62
CA GLN A 48 7.03 3.06 -1.08
C GLN A 48 7.80 1.92 -0.44
N GLU A 49 7.17 1.21 0.49
CA GLU A 49 7.79 0.05 1.11
C GLU A 49 8.33 -0.83 -0.01
N GLN A 50 9.60 -1.23 0.12
CA GLN A 50 10.19 -2.14 -0.84
C GLN A 50 9.29 -3.37 -0.92
N PRO A 51 8.85 -3.77 -2.12
CA PRO A 51 7.98 -4.94 -2.25
C PRO A 51 8.71 -6.17 -1.72
N ALA A 52 7.95 -7.14 -1.23
CA ALA A 52 8.50 -8.43 -0.85
C ALA A 52 9.16 -9.10 -2.06
N PHE A 53 8.48 -9.07 -3.20
CA PHE A 53 9.02 -9.44 -4.50
C PHE A 53 8.27 -8.73 -5.63
N THR A 54 8.87 -8.75 -6.81
CA THR A 54 8.33 -8.13 -8.02
C THR A 54 8.32 -9.14 -9.16
N LEU A 55 7.21 -9.24 -9.88
CA LEU A 55 7.10 -9.99 -11.13
C LEU A 55 7.13 -9.00 -12.30
N ILE A 56 8.04 -9.19 -13.24
CA ILE A 56 8.25 -8.27 -14.36
C ILE A 56 7.85 -8.98 -15.67
N ASN A 57 7.00 -8.31 -16.44
CA ASN A 57 6.77 -8.61 -17.84
C ASN A 57 7.25 -7.40 -18.65
N LYS A 58 7.69 -7.59 -19.89
CA LYS A 58 8.30 -6.59 -20.80
C LYS A 58 7.67 -5.19 -20.82
N LYS A 59 6.40 -5.05 -20.42
CA LYS A 59 5.64 -3.79 -20.38
C LYS A 59 5.00 -3.47 -19.02
N THR A 60 4.99 -4.39 -18.07
CA THR A 60 4.21 -4.26 -16.82
C THR A 60 5.00 -4.81 -15.64
N VAL A 61 4.83 -4.16 -14.49
CA VAL A 61 5.46 -4.56 -13.22
C VAL A 61 4.36 -4.84 -12.22
N LEU A 62 4.43 -6.01 -11.57
CA LEU A 62 3.54 -6.38 -10.47
C LEU A 62 4.38 -6.46 -9.20
N ASN A 63 4.15 -5.53 -8.28
CA ASN A 63 4.81 -5.50 -6.98
C ASN A 63 3.91 -6.15 -5.94
N VAL A 64 4.42 -7.17 -5.25
CA VAL A 64 3.71 -7.79 -4.11
C VAL A 64 4.28 -7.19 -2.83
N SER A 65 3.41 -6.54 -2.05
CA SER A 65 3.83 -5.91 -0.79
C SER A 65 4.05 -6.93 0.33
N TRP A 66 4.82 -6.57 1.35
CA TRP A 66 4.97 -7.41 2.55
C TRP A 66 3.63 -7.64 3.26
N ASN A 67 2.77 -6.62 3.31
CA ASN A 67 1.47 -6.73 3.95
C ASN A 67 0.55 -7.70 3.20
N GLU A 68 0.52 -7.61 1.87
CA GLU A 68 -0.20 -8.56 1.01
C GLU A 68 0.31 -10.00 1.21
N LEU A 69 1.63 -10.19 1.21
CA LEU A 69 2.24 -11.51 1.44
C LEU A 69 1.90 -12.06 2.84
N LYS A 70 1.96 -11.22 3.88
CA LYS A 70 1.61 -11.61 5.26
C LYS A 70 0.13 -11.98 5.40
N GLN A 71 -0.76 -11.36 4.64
CA GLN A 71 -2.21 -11.64 4.67
C GLN A 71 -2.63 -12.80 3.74
N SER A 72 -1.81 -13.18 2.78
CA SER A 72 -2.12 -14.23 1.80
C SER A 72 -2.15 -15.63 2.42
N GLU A 73 -2.93 -16.52 1.82
CA GLU A 73 -3.08 -17.91 2.23
C GLU A 73 -2.25 -18.85 1.34
N VAL A 74 -1.90 -20.03 1.87
CA VAL A 74 -1.22 -21.05 1.05
C VAL A 74 -2.11 -21.40 -0.15
N GLY A 75 -1.53 -21.33 -1.35
CA GLY A 75 -2.24 -21.45 -2.61
C GLY A 75 -2.50 -20.12 -3.32
N THR A 76 -2.29 -18.96 -2.68
CA THR A 76 -2.34 -17.66 -3.37
C THR A 76 -1.34 -17.62 -4.53
N GLN A 77 -1.78 -17.09 -5.68
CA GLN A 77 -1.00 -17.00 -6.90
C GLN A 77 -0.95 -15.55 -7.39
N TRP A 78 0.24 -15.15 -7.83
CA TRP A 78 0.49 -13.90 -8.54
C TRP A 78 1.05 -14.22 -9.91
N SER A 79 0.67 -13.47 -10.95
CA SER A 79 1.23 -13.68 -12.29
C SER A 79 1.45 -12.38 -13.03
N ASN A 80 2.65 -12.21 -13.59
CA ASN A 80 2.96 -11.17 -14.55
C ASN A 80 4.23 -11.55 -15.34
N GLY A 81 4.05 -12.23 -16.47
CA GLY A 81 5.17 -12.85 -17.22
C GLY A 81 5.66 -14.13 -16.54
N GLU A 82 6.00 -14.01 -15.26
CA GLU A 82 6.30 -15.11 -14.35
C GLU A 82 5.07 -15.43 -13.47
N LYS A 83 5.04 -16.62 -12.85
CA LYS A 83 4.01 -17.03 -11.89
C LYS A 83 4.65 -17.32 -10.53
N ALA A 84 4.17 -16.65 -9.50
CA ALA A 84 4.51 -16.93 -8.10
C ALA A 84 3.35 -17.63 -7.40
N THR A 85 3.64 -18.64 -6.58
CA THR A 85 2.65 -19.38 -5.78
C THR A 85 3.15 -19.53 -4.36
N LEU A 86 2.36 -19.12 -3.37
CA LEU A 86 2.64 -19.35 -1.97
C LEU A 86 2.39 -20.83 -1.63
N ILE A 87 3.46 -21.57 -1.31
CA ILE A 87 3.38 -23.02 -1.06
C ILE A 87 3.53 -23.40 0.41
N TYR A 88 4.08 -22.50 1.24
CA TYR A 88 4.14 -22.66 2.70
C TYR A 88 4.19 -21.30 3.37
N LYS A 89 3.52 -21.15 4.52
CA LYS A 89 3.58 -19.95 5.35
C LYS A 89 3.49 -20.32 6.82
N ASP A 90 4.30 -19.68 7.65
CA ASP A 90 4.21 -19.73 9.11
C ASP A 90 4.36 -18.31 9.69
N ASN A 91 4.57 -18.23 11.01
CA ASN A 91 4.73 -16.95 11.70
C ASN A 91 6.08 -16.27 11.40
N LEU A 92 7.05 -17.00 10.84
CA LEU A 92 8.41 -16.54 10.58
C LEU A 92 8.63 -16.20 9.10
N GLY A 93 7.79 -16.68 8.20
CA GLY A 93 7.96 -16.39 6.77
C GLY A 93 7.04 -17.15 5.83
N ALA A 94 7.38 -17.04 4.55
CA ALA A 94 6.66 -17.63 3.44
C ALA A 94 7.63 -18.26 2.43
N LEU A 95 7.34 -19.49 2.00
CA LEU A 95 8.01 -20.14 0.87
C LEU A 95 7.17 -19.94 -0.39
N ILE A 96 7.77 -19.34 -1.40
CA ILE A 96 7.14 -19.05 -2.68
C ILE A 96 7.81 -19.89 -3.78
N ARG A 97 7.00 -20.55 -4.61
CA ARG A 97 7.41 -21.16 -5.87
C ARG A 97 7.24 -20.16 -7.00
N PHE A 98 8.30 -19.89 -7.73
CA PHE A 98 8.29 -19.11 -8.95
C PHE A 98 8.42 -20.04 -10.16
N GLU A 99 7.76 -19.66 -11.25
CA GLU A 99 7.84 -20.28 -12.57
C GLU A 99 8.00 -19.16 -13.59
N ASP A 100 9.11 -19.16 -14.31
CA ASP A 100 9.42 -18.10 -15.27
C ASP A 100 8.74 -18.33 -16.64
N GLU A 101 9.01 -17.44 -17.61
CA GLU A 101 8.45 -17.55 -18.96
C GLU A 101 8.96 -18.75 -19.76
N TYR A 102 10.06 -19.40 -19.33
CA TYR A 102 10.66 -20.59 -19.93
C TYR A 102 10.25 -21.89 -19.22
N GLY A 103 9.47 -21.79 -18.13
CA GLY A 103 9.04 -22.92 -17.31
C GLY A 103 10.10 -23.37 -16.29
N GLU A 104 11.16 -22.60 -16.06
CA GLU A 104 12.11 -22.87 -14.99
C GLU A 104 11.47 -22.57 -13.63
N ILE A 105 11.71 -23.47 -12.68
CA ILE A 105 11.08 -23.43 -11.36
C ILE A 105 12.14 -23.19 -10.31
N TYR A 106 11.92 -22.18 -9.47
CA TYR A 106 12.77 -21.90 -8.31
C TYR A 106 11.92 -21.59 -7.07
N LEU A 107 12.52 -21.79 -5.90
CA LEU A 107 11.87 -21.60 -4.60
C LEU A 107 12.64 -20.53 -3.82
N ASN A 108 11.93 -19.54 -3.28
CA ASN A 108 12.52 -18.55 -2.39
C ASN A 108 11.74 -18.48 -1.08
N TYR A 109 12.47 -18.43 0.04
CA TYR A 109 11.91 -18.23 1.36
C TYR A 109 12.07 -16.77 1.79
N PHE A 110 10.94 -16.12 2.12
CA PHE A 110 10.87 -14.74 2.56
C PHE A 110 10.62 -14.70 4.05
N HIS A 111 11.53 -14.10 4.81
CA HIS A 111 11.40 -13.95 6.26
C HIS A 111 10.52 -12.75 6.60
N PHE A 112 9.61 -12.91 7.56
CA PHE A 112 8.81 -11.82 8.09
C PHE A 112 9.59 -11.10 9.20
N LEU A 113 9.87 -9.81 8.97
CA LEU A 113 10.33 -8.89 10.01
C LEU A 113 9.17 -8.46 10.93
#